data_AF-A0A137P7H8-F1
#
_entry.id   AF-A0A137P7H8-F1
#
_cell.length_a   1.000
_cell.length_b   1.000
_cell.length_c   1.000
_cell.angle_alpha   90.00
_cell.angle_beta   90.00
_cell.angle_gamma   90.00
#
_symmetry.space_group_name_H-M   'P 1'
#
loop_
_entity.id
_entity.type
_entity.pdbx_description
1 polymer ?
#
loop_
_entity_poly.entity_id
_entity_poly.type
_entity_poly.pdbx_seq_one_letter_code
_entity_poly.pdbx_strand_id
1 'polypeptide(L)'
;MLKHHNRYNHFSIIDNSVNSISSLKFLNWHCEHPSGIPILIEILTSNPKLASLYLSSSSLNSKIISLISSSKNLSMLTISHKSRVSSFSDLKFINLPYIKEIDIQNTQSNFNETCNKLIDSCQNLEVLRYSQLPNLEDHLFNLISKLKKLKVLYIYPLYTTTYPKILKTKFPSSNLEHIVILTNCLLKININIFINLKHLKSIKIPFYSHYIQNFDVIRAHYDQFRDWRVIYYPNSVYCWKIL
;
A
#
# COMPACT_ATOMS: atom_id res chain seq x y z
N MET A 1 22.53 -6.00 12.91
CA MET A 1 21.73 -4.85 13.38
C MET A 1 20.28 -5.31 13.52
N LEU A 2 19.91 -5.83 14.70
CA LEU A 2 18.61 -6.46 14.96
C LEU A 2 17.53 -5.39 15.17
N LYS A 3 16.57 -5.28 14.24
CA LYS A 3 15.35 -4.48 14.44
C LYS A 3 14.41 -5.26 15.36
N HIS A 4 14.44 -4.97 16.65
CA HIS A 4 13.45 -5.50 17.61
C HIS A 4 12.04 -5.06 17.19
N HIS A 5 11.25 -6.01 16.70
CA HIS A 5 9.81 -5.86 16.50
C HIS A 5 9.13 -6.36 17.78
N ASN A 6 8.90 -5.45 18.73
CA ASN A 6 8.11 -5.80 19.92
C ASN A 6 6.65 -5.97 19.50
N ARG A 7 6.16 -7.22 19.54
CA ARG A 7 4.73 -7.55 19.44
C ARG A 7 4.16 -7.63 20.86
N TYR A 8 3.47 -6.59 21.30
CA TYR A 8 2.77 -6.55 22.59
C TYR A 8 1.35 -7.10 22.43
N ASN A 9 1.06 -8.27 23.02
CA ASN A 9 -0.27 -8.91 23.00
C ASN A 9 -0.83 -9.25 24.40
N HIS A 10 -0.33 -8.66 25.48
CA HIS A 10 -0.92 -8.81 26.82
C HIS A 10 -1.27 -7.45 27.42
N PHE A 11 -2.56 -7.11 27.41
CA PHE A 11 -3.12 -5.86 27.97
C PHE A 11 -3.44 -5.93 29.47
N SER A 12 -2.93 -6.93 30.20
CA SER A 12 -2.95 -6.89 31.66
C SER A 12 -1.68 -6.19 32.14
N ILE A 13 -1.82 -4.90 32.44
CA ILE A 13 -0.90 -4.11 33.27
C ILE A 13 0.42 -3.76 32.57
N ILE A 14 0.35 -2.86 31.58
CA ILE A 14 1.42 -1.87 31.41
C ILE A 14 0.97 -0.64 32.20
N ASP A 15 1.29 -0.62 33.49
CA ASP A 15 1.18 0.56 34.36
C ASP A 15 2.40 1.49 34.13
N ASN A 16 2.80 1.65 32.87
CA ASN A 16 3.89 2.53 32.48
C ASN A 16 3.27 3.75 31.81
N SER A 17 3.39 4.90 32.47
CA SER A 17 2.93 6.19 31.96
C SER A 17 3.31 6.37 30.49
N VAL A 18 2.32 6.23 29.61
CA VAL A 18 2.48 6.38 28.16
C VAL A 18 2.97 7.81 27.84
N ASN A 19 2.67 8.76 28.75
CA ASN A 19 3.26 10.09 28.91
C ASN A 19 4.80 10.17 28.75
N SER A 20 5.56 9.13 29.08
CA SER A 20 7.03 9.16 28.97
C SER A 20 7.55 8.92 27.54
N ILE A 21 6.71 8.40 26.65
CA ILE A 21 7.09 8.04 25.29
C ILE A 21 6.72 9.18 24.34
N SER A 22 7.65 10.10 24.09
CA SER A 22 7.45 11.29 23.24
C SER A 22 8.38 11.37 22.02
N SER A 23 9.17 10.31 21.77
CA SER A 23 10.21 10.28 20.74
C SER A 23 10.01 9.22 19.65
N LEU A 24 8.80 8.63 19.55
CA LEU A 24 8.50 7.62 18.55
C LEU A 24 8.59 8.21 17.14
N LYS A 25 9.30 7.48 16.27
CA LYS A 25 9.32 7.72 14.82
C LYS A 25 8.39 6.77 14.06
N PHE A 26 8.10 5.61 14.64
CA PHE A 26 7.26 4.56 14.06
C PHE A 26 6.32 4.03 15.14
N LEU A 27 5.05 3.88 14.81
CA LEU A 27 4.05 3.28 15.69
C LEU A 27 3.32 2.18 14.94
N ASN A 28 3.26 1.00 15.55
CA ASN A 28 2.50 -0.12 15.03
C ASN A 28 1.41 -0.50 16.03
N TRP A 29 0.18 -0.08 15.75
CA TRP A 29 -0.96 -0.23 16.64
C TRP A 29 -1.86 -1.40 16.22
N HIS A 30 -1.89 -2.45 17.03
CA HIS A 30 -2.70 -3.66 16.79
C HIS A 30 -3.93 -3.79 17.71
N CYS A 31 -4.16 -2.85 18.63
CA CYS A 31 -5.30 -2.95 19.54
C CYS A 31 -6.60 -2.59 18.81
N GLU A 32 -7.41 -3.62 18.55
CA GLU A 32 -8.72 -3.48 17.91
C GLU A 32 -9.84 -3.18 18.93
N HIS A 33 -9.54 -3.26 20.23
CA HIS A 33 -10.52 -3.02 21.28
C HIS A 33 -10.76 -1.50 21.45
N PRO A 34 -12.02 -1.04 21.58
CA PRO A 34 -12.34 0.38 21.72
C PRO A 34 -11.66 1.08 22.90
N SER A 35 -11.37 0.36 23.99
CA SER A 35 -10.65 0.90 25.14
C SER A 35 -9.19 1.29 24.84
N GLY A 36 -8.62 0.81 23.73
CA GLY A 36 -7.28 1.21 23.29
C GLY A 36 -7.25 2.58 22.61
N ILE A 37 -8.39 3.10 22.16
CA ILE A 37 -8.46 4.35 21.40
C ILE A 37 -7.98 5.58 22.20
N PRO A 38 -8.35 5.78 23.49
CA PRO A 38 -7.81 6.87 24.28
C PRO A 38 -6.28 6.84 24.37
N ILE A 39 -5.69 5.65 24.53
CA ILE A 39 -4.24 5.46 24.59
C ILE A 39 -3.59 5.81 23.25
N LEU A 40 -4.17 5.35 22.14
CA LEU A 40 -3.68 5.70 20.81
C LEU A 40 -3.70 7.23 20.58
N ILE A 41 -4.77 7.91 20.98
CA ILE A 41 -4.88 9.37 20.90
C ILE A 41 -3.75 10.05 21.69
N GLU A 42 -3.50 9.60 22.92
CA GLU A 42 -2.43 10.13 23.77
C GLU A 42 -1.05 9.93 23.14
N ILE A 43 -0.76 8.74 22.61
CA ILE A 43 0.49 8.44 21.91
C ILE A 43 0.66 9.36 20.70
N LEU A 44 -0.36 9.48 19.85
CA LEU A 44 -0.29 10.33 18.65
C LEU A 44 -0.07 11.81 19.01
N THR A 45 -0.70 12.27 20.10
CA THR A 45 -0.56 13.66 20.57
C THR A 45 0.84 13.91 21.14
N SER A 46 1.40 12.95 21.89
CA SER A 46 2.68 13.09 22.56
C SER A 46 3.89 12.85 21.64
N ASN A 47 3.68 12.36 20.41
CA ASN A 47 4.75 12.01 19.47
C ASN A 47 4.65 12.83 18.16
N PRO A 48 4.89 14.16 18.19
CA PRO A 48 4.77 15.02 17.00
C PRO A 48 5.79 14.73 15.90
N LYS A 49 6.84 13.96 16.19
CA LYS A 49 7.88 13.51 15.24
C LYS A 49 7.59 12.14 14.61
N LEU A 50 6.41 11.56 14.86
CA LEU A 50 6.01 10.29 14.29
C LEU A 50 6.00 10.37 12.76
N ALA A 51 6.80 9.53 12.10
CA ALA A 51 6.97 9.52 10.66
C ALA A 51 6.11 8.45 9.96
N SER A 52 5.79 7.37 10.67
CA SER A 52 5.01 6.25 10.16
C SER A 52 4.04 5.71 11.20
N LEU A 53 2.83 5.43 10.75
CA LEU A 53 1.75 4.89 11.55
C LEU A 53 1.14 3.68 10.85
N TYR A 54 1.14 2.54 11.53
CA TYR A 54 0.34 1.38 11.17
C TYR A 54 -0.82 1.26 12.16
N LEU A 55 -2.03 1.05 11.64
CA LEU A 55 -3.23 0.86 12.45
C LEU A 55 -4.19 -0.17 11.84
N SER A 56 -5.01 -0.78 12.69
CA SER A 56 -6.20 -1.52 12.22
C SER A 56 -7.27 -0.52 11.78
N SER A 57 -8.03 -0.83 10.74
CA SER A 57 -9.12 0.03 10.29
C SER A 57 -10.12 0.31 11.41
N SER A 58 -10.36 -0.65 12.32
CA SER A 58 -11.25 -0.48 13.48
C SER A 58 -10.79 0.63 14.45
N SER A 59 -9.53 1.05 14.38
CA SER A 59 -9.00 2.15 15.18
C SER A 59 -9.27 3.53 14.56
N LEU A 60 -9.78 3.61 13.33
CA LEU A 60 -10.07 4.89 12.68
C LEU A 60 -11.34 5.51 13.23
N ASN A 61 -11.23 6.74 13.70
CA ASN A 61 -12.35 7.63 14.00
C ASN A 61 -11.96 9.07 13.61
N SER A 62 -12.93 9.99 13.70
CA SER A 62 -12.72 11.40 13.32
C SER A 62 -11.57 12.06 14.08
N LYS A 63 -11.38 11.74 15.37
CA LYS A 63 -10.30 12.30 16.19
C LYS A 63 -8.92 11.77 15.76
N ILE A 64 -8.81 10.47 15.49
CA ILE A 64 -7.57 9.87 14.97
C ILE A 64 -7.22 10.45 13.60
N ILE A 65 -8.20 10.60 12.70
CA ILE A 65 -7.96 11.19 11.37
C ILE A 65 -7.53 12.67 11.49
N SER A 66 -8.11 13.43 12.42
CA SER A 66 -7.68 14.80 12.74
C SER A 66 -6.21 14.89 13.18
N LEU A 67 -5.79 13.96 14.05
CA LEU A 67 -4.39 13.87 14.49
C LEU A 67 -3.46 13.50 13.34
N ILE A 68 -3.87 12.56 12.47
CA ILE A 68 -3.09 12.17 11.28
C ILE A 68 -2.95 13.37 10.33
N SER A 69 -4.05 14.08 10.05
CA SER A 69 -4.09 15.23 9.14
C SER A 69 -3.18 16.38 9.59
N SER A 70 -3.10 16.63 10.91
CA SER A 70 -2.29 17.70 11.48
C SER A 70 -0.82 17.33 11.70
N SER A 71 -0.47 16.04 11.60
CA SER A 71 0.90 15.56 11.83
C SER A 71 1.81 15.81 10.62
N LYS A 72 2.58 16.90 10.69
CA LYS A 72 3.52 17.33 9.62
C LYS A 72 4.62 16.32 9.29
N ASN A 73 5.00 15.50 10.27
CA ASN A 73 6.07 14.51 10.12
C ASN A 73 5.54 13.16 9.63
N LEU A 74 4.24 12.87 9.82
CA LEU A 74 3.64 11.61 9.43
C LEU A 74 3.50 11.57 7.91
N SER A 75 4.31 10.73 7.28
CA SER A 75 4.39 10.63 5.81
C SER A 75 3.95 9.26 5.30
N MET A 76 3.94 8.24 6.15
CA MET A 76 3.53 6.88 5.81
C MET A 76 2.37 6.42 6.69
N LEU A 77 1.28 6.00 6.07
CA LEU A 77 0.12 5.42 6.73
C LEU A 77 -0.15 4.01 6.21
N THR A 78 -0.13 3.03 7.10
CA THR A 78 -0.53 1.65 6.80
C THR A 78 -1.82 1.33 7.54
N ILE A 79 -2.78 0.75 6.81
CA ILE A 79 -4.07 0.35 7.35
C ILE A 79 -4.31 -1.12 7.04
N SER A 80 -4.49 -1.91 8.09
CA SER A 80 -4.91 -3.29 7.98
C SER A 80 -6.40 -3.42 8.21
N HIS A 81 -7.10 -4.06 7.28
CA HIS A 81 -8.51 -4.37 7.39
C HIS A 81 -8.75 -5.89 7.33
N LYS A 82 -9.23 -6.42 8.46
CA LYS A 82 -9.49 -7.86 8.65
C LYS A 82 -10.94 -8.17 9.02
N SER A 83 -11.73 -7.17 9.44
CA SER A 83 -13.07 -7.39 10.00
C SER A 83 -14.16 -7.31 8.94
N ARG A 84 -15.22 -8.13 9.04
CA ARG A 84 -16.36 -8.09 8.10
C ARG A 84 -17.37 -6.96 8.34
N VAL A 85 -17.33 -6.30 9.51
CA VAL A 85 -18.49 -5.55 10.04
C VAL A 85 -18.29 -4.03 10.13
N SER A 86 -17.10 -3.50 9.83
CA SER A 86 -16.88 -2.05 9.94
C SER A 86 -17.29 -1.31 8.67
N SER A 87 -18.50 -0.73 8.69
CA SER A 87 -18.87 0.38 7.80
C SER A 87 -18.28 1.67 8.35
N PHE A 88 -17.53 2.40 7.53
CA PHE A 88 -17.02 3.73 7.85
C PHE A 88 -17.86 4.83 7.20
N SER A 89 -19.14 4.58 6.97
CA SER A 89 -20.08 5.53 6.37
C SER A 89 -20.04 6.92 7.03
N ASP A 90 -19.69 6.97 8.31
CA ASP A 90 -19.81 8.18 9.14
C ASP A 90 -18.48 8.95 9.28
N LEU A 91 -17.39 8.45 8.68
CA LEU A 91 -16.11 9.17 8.71
C LEU A 91 -16.17 10.40 7.80
N LYS A 92 -16.15 11.58 8.42
CA LYS A 92 -15.84 12.82 7.72
C LYS A 92 -14.35 12.83 7.37
N PHE A 93 -14.06 12.49 6.12
CA PHE A 93 -12.69 12.55 5.61
C PHE A 93 -12.25 14.00 5.45
N ILE A 94 -11.17 14.33 6.12
CA ILE A 94 -10.44 15.58 5.98
C ILE A 94 -9.19 15.32 5.14
N ASN A 95 -8.68 16.36 4.48
CA ASN A 95 -7.44 16.27 3.71
C ASN A 95 -6.28 15.78 4.59
N LEU A 96 -5.43 14.90 4.05
CA LEU A 96 -4.25 14.33 4.69
C LEU A 96 -2.99 14.83 3.96
N PRO A 97 -2.65 16.13 4.09
CA PRO A 97 -1.72 16.79 3.18
C PRO A 97 -0.27 16.30 3.34
N TYR A 98 0.10 15.69 4.46
CA TYR A 98 1.47 15.26 4.71
C TYR A 98 1.74 13.79 4.36
N ILE A 99 0.69 13.01 4.08
CA ILE A 99 0.81 11.60 3.71
C ILE A 99 1.32 11.48 2.26
N LYS A 100 2.44 10.78 2.12
CA LYS A 100 3.12 10.50 0.84
C LYS A 100 3.11 9.02 0.48
N GLU A 101 2.98 8.14 1.46
CA GLU A 101 2.88 6.69 1.26
C GLU A 101 1.65 6.14 1.98
N ILE A 102 0.83 5.40 1.23
CA ILE A 102 -0.29 4.62 1.77
C ILE A 102 -0.07 3.14 1.48
N ASP A 103 -0.28 2.33 2.51
CA ASP A 103 -0.37 0.87 2.41
C ASP A 103 -1.71 0.38 2.95
N ILE A 104 -2.55 -0.15 2.06
CA ILE A 104 -3.85 -0.70 2.43
C ILE A 104 -3.78 -2.21 2.30
N GLN A 105 -3.74 -2.86 3.46
CA GLN A 105 -3.74 -4.30 3.60
C GLN A 105 -5.19 -4.74 3.82
N ASN A 106 -5.93 -4.85 2.72
CA ASN A 106 -7.34 -5.15 2.74
C ASN A 106 -7.63 -6.55 2.21
N THR A 107 -8.20 -7.41 3.06
CA THR A 107 -8.60 -8.76 2.66
C THR A 107 -10.08 -8.89 2.29
N GLN A 108 -10.88 -7.82 2.40
CA GLN A 108 -12.34 -7.86 2.29
C GLN A 108 -12.87 -6.79 1.31
N SER A 109 -13.86 -7.12 0.47
CA SER A 109 -14.39 -6.20 -0.55
C SER A 109 -15.25 -5.05 -0.01
N ASN A 110 -15.78 -5.17 1.21
CA ASN A 110 -16.60 -4.14 1.84
C ASN A 110 -15.81 -2.87 2.22
N PHE A 111 -14.48 -2.93 2.34
CA PHE A 111 -13.67 -1.80 2.78
C PHE A 111 -13.29 -0.82 1.65
N ASN A 112 -13.61 -1.15 0.41
CA ASN A 112 -13.11 -0.43 -0.76
C ASN A 112 -13.54 1.04 -0.83
N GLU A 113 -14.80 1.36 -0.55
CA GLU A 113 -15.28 2.75 -0.61
C GLU A 113 -14.53 3.63 0.40
N THR A 114 -14.31 3.11 1.60
CA THR A 114 -13.57 3.79 2.67
C THR A 114 -12.12 4.00 2.28
N CYS A 115 -11.47 2.95 1.76
CA CYS A 115 -10.12 3.05 1.22
C CYS A 115 -10.02 4.14 0.16
N ASN A 116 -10.98 4.19 -0.75
CA ASN A 116 -10.98 5.16 -1.84
C ASN A 116 -11.08 6.58 -1.30
N LYS A 117 -12.01 6.84 -0.36
CA LYS A 117 -12.15 8.16 0.29
C LYS A 117 -10.88 8.57 1.04
N LEU A 118 -10.22 7.62 1.71
CA LEU A 118 -8.96 7.87 2.38
C LEU A 118 -7.82 8.20 1.39
N ILE A 119 -7.69 7.42 0.32
CA ILE A 119 -6.68 7.65 -0.72
C ILE A 119 -6.94 9.00 -1.40
N ASP A 120 -8.18 9.32 -1.73
CA ASP A 120 -8.59 10.59 -2.34
C ASP A 120 -8.28 11.79 -1.41
N SER A 121 -8.23 11.57 -0.10
CA SER A 121 -7.82 12.58 0.88
C SER A 121 -6.31 12.83 0.89
N CYS A 122 -5.49 12.06 0.16
CA CYS A 122 -4.03 12.17 0.14
C CYS A 122 -3.53 12.81 -1.16
N GLN A 123 -3.74 14.12 -1.32
CA GLN A 123 -3.38 14.84 -2.55
C GLN A 123 -1.87 14.83 -2.87
N ASN A 124 -1.03 14.58 -1.86
CA ASN A 124 0.43 14.51 -1.98
C ASN A 124 0.97 13.09 -2.04
N LEU A 125 0.12 12.09 -2.31
CA LEU A 125 0.51 10.70 -2.38
C LEU A 125 1.52 10.45 -3.51
N GLU A 126 2.69 9.92 -3.16
CA GLU A 126 3.78 9.56 -4.07
C GLU A 126 3.87 8.03 -4.25
N VAL A 127 3.51 7.27 -3.22
CA VAL A 127 3.56 5.80 -3.20
C VAL A 127 2.22 5.22 -2.77
N LEU A 128 1.66 4.32 -3.59
CA LEU A 128 0.46 3.56 -3.25
C LEU A 128 0.75 2.07 -3.25
N ARG A 129 0.48 1.41 -2.13
CA ARG A 129 0.48 -0.04 -1.99
C ARG A 129 -0.96 -0.52 -1.89
N TYR A 130 -1.41 -1.22 -2.94
CA TYR A 130 -2.80 -1.58 -3.13
C TYR A 130 -2.97 -3.09 -3.19
N SER A 131 -3.67 -3.65 -2.21
CA SER A 131 -4.18 -5.02 -2.27
C SER A 131 -5.32 -5.11 -3.28
N GLN A 132 -5.04 -5.72 -4.44
CA GLN A 132 -6.04 -5.92 -5.47
C GLN A 132 -7.00 -7.05 -5.06
N LEU A 133 -8.28 -6.71 -5.01
CA LEU A 133 -9.39 -7.66 -4.95
C LEU A 133 -10.05 -7.76 -6.34
N PRO A 134 -10.73 -8.88 -6.65
CA PRO A 134 -11.42 -9.05 -7.93
C PRO A 134 -12.45 -7.94 -8.21
N ASN A 135 -12.53 -7.50 -9.47
CA ASN A 135 -13.52 -6.53 -9.97
C ASN A 135 -13.36 -5.08 -9.46
N LEU A 136 -12.17 -4.70 -8.98
CA LEU A 136 -11.87 -3.33 -8.54
C LEU A 136 -10.86 -2.60 -9.43
N GLU A 137 -10.53 -3.17 -10.59
CA GLU A 137 -9.53 -2.62 -11.49
C GLU A 137 -9.88 -1.21 -11.96
N ASP A 138 -11.15 -0.99 -12.31
CA ASP A 138 -11.63 0.31 -12.79
C ASP A 138 -11.53 1.38 -11.70
N HIS A 139 -11.73 1.00 -10.44
CA HIS A 139 -11.54 1.91 -9.30
C HIS A 139 -10.07 2.28 -9.12
N LEU A 140 -9.17 1.31 -9.17
CA LEU A 140 -7.73 1.59 -9.08
C LEU A 140 -7.27 2.49 -10.23
N PHE A 141 -7.75 2.26 -11.46
CA PHE A 141 -7.44 3.12 -12.59
C PHE A 141 -7.98 4.55 -12.41
N ASN A 142 -9.20 4.70 -11.89
CA ASN A 142 -9.74 6.01 -11.55
C ASN A 142 -8.85 6.74 -10.54
N LEU A 143 -8.43 6.06 -9.46
CA LEU A 143 -7.53 6.62 -8.45
C LEU A 143 -6.20 7.06 -9.06
N ILE A 144 -5.54 6.18 -9.82
CA ILE A 144 -4.25 6.49 -10.47
C ILE A 144 -4.35 7.71 -11.39
N SER A 145 -5.47 7.88 -12.10
CA SER A 145 -5.67 9.02 -13.00
C SER A 145 -5.81 10.36 -12.27
N LYS A 146 -6.32 10.35 -11.02
CA LYS A 146 -6.54 11.53 -10.18
C LYS A 146 -5.31 11.93 -9.38
N LEU A 147 -4.51 10.97 -8.93
CA LEU A 147 -3.34 11.19 -8.08
C LEU A 147 -2.14 11.72 -8.86
N LYS A 148 -2.08 13.03 -9.07
CA LYS A 148 -1.06 13.69 -9.92
C LYS A 148 0.38 13.55 -9.40
N LYS A 149 0.59 13.27 -8.11
CA LYS A 149 1.92 13.09 -7.52
C LYS A 149 2.35 11.63 -7.41
N LEU A 150 1.48 10.68 -7.77
CA LEU A 150 1.75 9.26 -7.64
C LEU A 150 2.84 8.83 -8.62
N LYS A 151 3.95 8.33 -8.08
CA LYS A 151 5.11 7.86 -8.83
C LYS A 151 5.30 6.35 -8.74
N VAL A 152 4.94 5.75 -7.61
CA VAL A 152 5.17 4.33 -7.35
C VAL A 152 3.85 3.64 -7.02
N LEU A 153 3.58 2.55 -7.73
CA LEU A 153 2.43 1.70 -7.48
C LEU A 153 2.87 0.27 -7.19
N TYR A 154 2.43 -0.27 -6.06
CA TYR A 154 2.53 -1.69 -5.75
C TYR A 154 1.14 -2.33 -5.84
N ILE A 155 1.05 -3.44 -6.57
CA ILE A 155 -0.17 -4.21 -6.74
C ILE A 155 0.05 -5.59 -6.12
N TYR A 156 -0.79 -5.93 -5.13
CA TYR A 156 -0.78 -7.23 -4.46
C TYR A 156 -2.09 -7.95 -4.74
N PRO A 157 -2.16 -8.86 -5.72
CA PRO A 157 -3.35 -9.66 -5.98
C PRO A 157 -3.57 -10.62 -4.81
N LEU A 158 -4.60 -10.36 -4.02
CA LEU A 158 -5.01 -11.28 -2.97
C LEU A 158 -5.97 -12.30 -3.58
N TYR A 159 -5.68 -13.59 -3.42
CA TYR A 159 -6.58 -14.73 -3.71
C TYR A 159 -6.75 -15.18 -5.17
N THR A 160 -6.01 -14.67 -6.14
CA THR A 160 -6.20 -15.10 -7.53
C THR A 160 -5.21 -16.20 -7.93
N THR A 161 -5.70 -17.42 -8.15
CA THR A 161 -5.03 -18.41 -9.02
C THR A 161 -5.09 -17.97 -10.50
N THR A 162 -5.96 -17.02 -10.81
CA THR A 162 -6.20 -16.48 -12.14
C THR A 162 -5.35 -15.25 -12.43
N TYR A 163 -5.05 -15.04 -13.71
CA TYR A 163 -4.29 -13.90 -14.21
C TYR A 163 -5.02 -12.57 -13.86
N PRO A 164 -4.39 -11.64 -13.11
CA PRO A 164 -5.05 -10.41 -12.66
C PRO A 164 -5.61 -9.61 -13.83
N LYS A 165 -6.91 -9.24 -13.76
CA LYS A 165 -7.59 -8.51 -14.84
C LYS A 165 -6.93 -7.15 -15.14
N ILE A 166 -6.30 -6.53 -14.14
CA ILE A 166 -5.53 -5.28 -14.30
C ILE A 166 -4.42 -5.40 -15.35
N LEU A 167 -3.90 -6.62 -15.57
CA LEU A 167 -2.86 -6.89 -16.56
C LEU A 167 -3.41 -7.23 -17.94
N LYS A 168 -4.73 -7.13 -18.14
CA LYS A 168 -5.41 -7.29 -19.43
C LYS A 168 -5.86 -5.96 -20.03
N THR A 169 -5.91 -4.91 -19.21
CA THR A 169 -6.41 -3.59 -19.61
C THR A 169 -5.27 -2.58 -19.66
N LYS A 170 -5.32 -1.66 -20.62
CA LYS A 170 -4.34 -0.56 -20.71
C LYS A 170 -4.46 0.35 -19.49
N PHE A 171 -3.33 0.68 -18.88
CA PHE A 171 -3.27 1.66 -17.80
C PHE A 171 -3.72 3.05 -18.30
N PRO A 172 -4.40 3.84 -17.45
CA PRO A 172 -4.69 5.23 -17.78
C PRO A 172 -3.40 6.06 -17.79
N SER A 173 -3.43 7.21 -18.49
CA SER A 173 -2.34 8.18 -18.42
C SER A 173 -2.13 8.66 -16.98
N SER A 174 -0.88 8.65 -16.51
CA SER A 174 -0.50 9.08 -15.16
C SER A 174 0.99 9.40 -15.08
N ASN A 175 1.42 9.88 -13.91
CA ASN A 175 2.82 10.21 -13.60
C ASN A 175 3.59 9.03 -12.98
N LEU A 176 3.06 7.81 -13.11
CA LEU A 176 3.74 6.61 -12.61
C LEU A 176 5.11 6.43 -13.27
N GLU A 177 6.13 6.30 -12.43
CA GLU A 177 7.51 6.03 -12.79
C GLU A 177 7.88 4.56 -12.55
N HIS A 178 7.29 3.96 -11.51
CA HIS A 178 7.62 2.60 -11.07
C HIS A 178 6.37 1.81 -10.75
N ILE A 179 6.29 0.58 -11.28
CA ILE A 179 5.23 -0.36 -10.98
C ILE A 179 5.84 -1.65 -10.42
N VAL A 180 5.26 -2.16 -9.33
CA VAL A 180 5.59 -3.45 -8.75
C VAL A 180 4.34 -4.31 -8.74
N ILE A 181 4.38 -5.46 -9.42
CA ILE A 181 3.25 -6.38 -9.49
C ILE A 181 3.67 -7.68 -8.82
N LEU A 182 3.26 -7.87 -7.57
CA LEU A 182 3.47 -9.15 -6.90
C LEU A 182 2.59 -10.20 -7.55
N THR A 183 3.11 -11.40 -7.75
CA THR A 183 2.34 -12.49 -8.32
C THR A 183 2.67 -13.83 -7.72
N ASN A 184 1.63 -14.64 -7.55
CA ASN A 184 1.72 -16.05 -7.18
C ASN A 184 1.73 -16.95 -8.41
N CYS A 185 1.89 -16.43 -9.62
CA CYS A 185 1.94 -17.24 -10.83
C CYS A 185 2.93 -16.66 -11.85
N LEU A 186 3.36 -17.50 -12.78
CA LEU A 186 4.18 -17.11 -13.92
C LEU A 186 3.38 -16.16 -14.80
N LEU A 187 3.55 -14.85 -14.59
CA LEU A 187 2.90 -13.86 -15.41
C LEU A 187 3.69 -13.66 -16.69
N LYS A 188 3.04 -13.94 -17.81
CA LYS A 188 3.39 -13.34 -19.10
C LYS A 188 2.71 -11.99 -19.17
N ILE A 189 3.43 -10.92 -18.88
CA ILE A 189 2.89 -9.56 -18.98
C ILE A 189 2.94 -9.11 -20.45
N ASN A 190 1.85 -8.54 -20.94
CA ASN A 190 1.87 -7.81 -22.22
C ASN A 190 2.31 -6.37 -21.95
N ILE A 191 3.51 -5.98 -22.38
CA ILE A 191 4.06 -4.65 -22.10
C ILE A 191 3.21 -3.51 -22.69
N ASN A 192 2.41 -3.78 -23.73
CA ASN A 192 1.54 -2.78 -24.37
C ASN A 192 0.44 -2.27 -23.44
N ILE A 193 0.17 -2.93 -22.31
CA ILE A 193 -0.77 -2.38 -21.30
C ILE A 193 -0.24 -1.08 -20.68
N PHE A 194 1.06 -0.82 -20.73
CA PHE A 194 1.67 0.37 -20.14
C PHE A 194 1.93 1.50 -21.15
N ILE A 195 1.45 1.38 -22.39
CA ILE A 195 1.77 2.32 -23.48
C ILE A 195 1.40 3.78 -23.16
N ASN A 196 0.38 4.01 -22.32
CA ASN A 196 -0.07 5.34 -21.91
C ASN A 196 0.77 5.96 -20.79
N LEU A 197 1.65 5.18 -20.14
CA LEU A 197 2.48 5.64 -19.02
C LEU A 197 3.79 6.23 -19.53
N LYS A 198 3.72 7.47 -20.01
CA LYS A 198 4.86 8.17 -20.64
C LYS A 198 6.07 8.30 -19.72
N HIS A 199 5.86 8.39 -18.41
CA HIS A 199 6.91 8.54 -17.39
C HIS A 199 7.41 7.22 -16.82
N LEU A 200 6.88 6.07 -17.26
CA LEU A 200 7.24 4.76 -16.70
C LEU A 200 8.70 4.42 -17.02
N LYS A 201 9.48 4.21 -15.96
CA LYS A 201 10.90 3.86 -16.00
C LYS A 201 11.13 2.37 -15.75
N SER A 202 10.37 1.77 -14.83
CA SER A 202 10.59 0.37 -14.48
C SER A 202 9.33 -0.40 -14.09
N ILE A 203 9.34 -1.69 -14.37
CA ILE A 203 8.38 -2.66 -13.86
C ILE A 203 9.15 -3.75 -13.11
N LYS A 204 8.77 -4.02 -11.87
CA LYS A 204 9.28 -5.14 -11.08
C LYS A 204 8.21 -6.19 -10.89
N ILE A 205 8.58 -7.44 -11.13
CA ILE A 205 7.70 -8.61 -11.00
C ILE A 205 8.37 -9.58 -10.04
N PRO A 206 8.15 -9.43 -8.72
CA PRO A 206 8.60 -10.42 -7.76
C PRO A 206 7.79 -11.71 -7.90
N PHE A 207 8.50 -12.83 -7.81
CA PHE A 207 7.94 -14.17 -7.82
C PHE A 207 8.44 -14.96 -6.61
N TYR A 208 7.65 -15.93 -6.18
CA TYR A 208 8.01 -16.84 -5.10
C TYR A 208 9.05 -17.87 -5.56
N SER A 209 9.88 -18.34 -4.64
CA SER A 209 11.03 -19.21 -4.93
C SER A 209 10.65 -20.54 -5.61
N HIS A 210 9.43 -21.04 -5.42
CA HIS A 210 8.99 -22.27 -6.09
C HIS A 210 8.78 -22.13 -7.60
N TYR A 211 8.81 -20.91 -8.16
CA TYR A 211 8.70 -20.68 -9.61
C TYR A 211 10.05 -20.71 -10.36
N ILE A 212 11.17 -20.93 -9.66
CA ILE A 212 12.51 -21.00 -10.27
C ILE A 212 12.59 -22.07 -11.38
N GLN A 213 11.81 -23.14 -11.28
CA GLN A 213 11.82 -24.24 -12.26
C GLN A 213 11.38 -23.82 -13.68
N ASN A 214 10.67 -22.70 -13.83
CA ASN A 214 10.18 -22.22 -15.12
C ASN A 214 10.96 -21.00 -15.64
N PHE A 215 12.18 -20.78 -15.13
CA PHE A 215 12.94 -19.57 -15.40
C PHE A 215 13.28 -19.38 -16.88
N ASP A 216 13.52 -20.45 -17.65
CA ASP A 216 13.77 -20.36 -19.09
C ASP A 216 12.53 -19.87 -19.86
N VAL A 217 11.33 -20.29 -19.43
CA VAL A 217 10.06 -19.83 -20.02
C VAL A 217 9.81 -18.36 -19.70
N ILE A 218 10.13 -17.92 -18.47
CA ILE A 218 10.10 -16.50 -18.10
C ILE A 218 11.06 -15.73 -18.99
N ARG A 219 12.32 -16.17 -19.08
CA ARG A 219 13.36 -15.50 -19.85
C ARG A 219 12.95 -15.32 -21.31
N ALA A 220 12.54 -16.40 -21.97
CA ALA A 220 12.09 -16.39 -23.36
C ALA A 220 10.92 -15.44 -23.64
N HIS A 221 10.04 -15.20 -22.66
CA HIS A 221 8.94 -14.23 -22.77
C HIS A 221 9.46 -12.79 -22.68
N TYR A 222 10.24 -12.47 -21.65
CA TYR A 222 10.65 -11.09 -21.38
C TYR A 222 11.76 -10.59 -22.31
N ASP A 223 12.62 -11.47 -22.84
CA ASP A 223 13.66 -11.11 -23.82
C ASP A 223 13.08 -10.54 -25.14
N GLN A 224 11.78 -10.68 -25.37
CA GLN A 224 11.09 -10.12 -26.52
C GLN A 224 10.84 -8.60 -26.39
N PHE A 225 11.06 -8.01 -25.21
CA PHE A 225 10.77 -6.59 -24.95
C PHE A 225 11.90 -5.69 -25.46
N ARG A 226 11.91 -5.40 -26.77
CA ARG A 226 13.02 -4.68 -27.44
C ARG A 226 13.37 -3.31 -26.84
N ASP A 227 12.37 -2.58 -26.34
CA ASP A 227 12.58 -1.24 -25.75
C ASP A 227 12.89 -1.28 -24.23
N TRP A 228 13.17 -2.47 -23.71
CA TRP A 228 13.36 -2.70 -22.29
C TRP A 228 14.62 -3.52 -22.04
N ARG A 229 15.44 -3.04 -21.11
CA ARG A 229 16.50 -3.83 -20.49
C ARG A 229 15.87 -4.72 -19.42
N VAL A 230 15.94 -6.03 -19.61
CA VAL A 230 15.44 -7.01 -18.64
C VAL A 230 16.59 -7.54 -17.79
N ILE A 231 16.42 -7.50 -16.47
CA ILE A 231 17.38 -7.98 -15.48
C ILE A 231 16.68 -9.05 -14.65
N TYR A 232 17.28 -10.23 -14.58
CA TYR A 232 16.74 -11.37 -13.85
C TYR A 232 17.45 -11.53 -12.52
N TYR A 233 16.67 -11.66 -11.46
CA TYR A 233 17.11 -12.00 -10.11
C TYR A 233 16.48 -13.34 -9.69
N PRO A 234 17.02 -14.02 -8.67
CA PRO A 234 16.50 -15.32 -8.22
C PRO A 234 15.01 -15.33 -7.84
N ASN A 235 14.42 -14.18 -7.50
CA ASN A 235 13.03 -14.03 -7.06
C ASN A 235 12.29 -12.86 -7.72
N SER A 236 12.85 -12.28 -8.80
CA SER A 236 12.17 -11.20 -9.51
C SER A 236 12.70 -10.97 -10.92
N VAL A 237 11.83 -10.45 -11.79
CA VAL A 237 12.23 -9.83 -13.06
C VAL A 237 12.11 -8.32 -12.91
N TYR A 238 13.13 -7.60 -13.36
CA TYR A 238 13.10 -6.14 -13.49
C TYR A 238 13.17 -5.76 -14.96
N CYS A 239 12.17 -5.06 -15.45
CA CYS A 239 12.18 -4.45 -16.77
C CYS A 239 12.46 -2.96 -16.60
N TRP A 240 13.54 -2.45 -17.19
CA TRP A 240 13.90 -1.03 -17.23
C TRP A 240 13.76 -0.51 -18.64
N LYS A 241 13.00 0.58 -18.84
CA LYS A 241 12.82 1.16 -20.16
C LYS A 241 14.15 1.78 -20.64
N ILE A 242 14.53 1.48 -21.87
CA ILE A 242 15.70 2.09 -22.53
C ILE A 242 15.18 3.43 -23.08
N LEU A 243 15.68 4.54 -22.53
CA LEU A 243 15.26 5.90 -22.90
C LEU A 243 15.70 6.25 -24.33
#